data_AF-A0A2W7I478-F1
#
_entry.id   AF-A0A2W7I478-F1
#
_cell.length_a   1.000
_cell.length_b   1.000
_cell.length_c   1.000
_cell.angle_alpha   90.00
_cell.angle_beta   90.00
_cell.angle_gamma   90.00
#
_symmetry.space_group_name_H-M   'P 1'
#
loop_
_entity.id
_entity.type
_entity.pdbx_description
1 polymer ?
#
loop_
_entity_poly.entity_id
_entity_poly.type
_entity_poly.pdbx_seq_one_letter_code
_entity_poly.pdbx_strand_id
1 'polypeptide(L)'
;MFYSVDDNIVKLEGGFPQRKVNSISFTIDDAGFPISNATGHGQLGIASKKPINIQISTGSNVYSFSSNYQQNSTYYLSITSDGQTINGFNQGATSGYFNKIDFINPIGSQKTITIIFENIESIIELRLSQFNIYGALPNEIKSMISLNSLSFNVLRHITSFPTDLSPLINLKELNLRILSSSKFDKIPDSFFNLDLERFQASSVFDCSNEVSSNLFKVNQWTNMINLDLRDNNINYLPSDWQSMANTLTTLRIDSNEYTYLPPALSLFSNINRFDFGINNSVRQPWFDMSLWNQLSTMYIYGDIGISDISSAWIHLFSLRSINNFHSWINNTTDFNEFINAFYTLCTNEAYLDTSTPTAQADEYPNKFRDISWGHSSLTPTGNYQAPTGFVLGVSNGNPANEAEKIYVLVNNYGHTVTFNQS
;
A
#
# COMPACT_ATOMS: atom_id res chain seq x y z
N MET A 1 9.14 -50.88 -4.11
CA MET A 1 10.33 -50.04 -3.80
C MET A 1 10.39 -49.89 -2.29
N PHE A 2 11.54 -50.07 -1.64
CA PHE A 2 11.68 -49.93 -0.19
C PHE A 2 12.45 -48.63 0.09
N TYR A 3 12.03 -47.87 1.08
CA TYR A 3 12.75 -46.67 1.55
C TYR A 3 12.94 -46.74 3.06
N SER A 4 14.09 -46.25 3.53
CA SER A 4 14.38 -46.06 4.94
C SER A 4 14.07 -44.62 5.34
N VAL A 5 13.25 -44.44 6.38
CA VAL A 5 13.02 -43.15 7.05
C VAL A 5 13.17 -43.41 8.55
N ASP A 6 14.09 -42.70 9.21
CA ASP A 6 14.39 -42.86 10.65
C ASP A 6 14.52 -44.34 11.07
N ASP A 7 15.39 -45.07 10.36
CA ASP A 7 15.68 -46.51 10.55
C ASP A 7 14.52 -47.48 10.32
N ASN A 8 13.37 -47.01 9.83
CA ASN A 8 12.23 -47.85 9.45
C ASN A 8 12.19 -48.11 7.95
N ILE A 9 12.13 -49.38 7.55
CA ILE A 9 11.98 -49.78 6.15
C ILE A 9 10.49 -49.83 5.79
N VAL A 10 10.05 -48.95 4.89
CA VAL A 10 8.67 -48.90 4.39
C VAL A 10 8.62 -49.45 2.97
N LYS A 11 7.68 -50.38 2.73
CA LYS A 11 7.37 -50.92 1.40
C LYS A 11 6.36 -50.01 0.72
N LEU A 12 6.72 -49.45 -0.44
CA LEU A 12 5.83 -48.63 -1.25
C LEU A 12 5.11 -49.49 -2.30
N GLU A 13 3.79 -49.40 -2.33
CA GLU A 13 2.90 -50.09 -3.29
C GLU A 13 2.74 -49.36 -4.64
N GLY A 14 3.55 -48.33 -4.89
CA GLY A 14 3.59 -47.59 -6.15
C GLY A 14 3.93 -46.12 -5.94
N GLY A 15 4.84 -45.58 -6.76
CA GLY A 15 5.32 -44.18 -6.66
C GLY A 15 6.56 -43.98 -5.78
N PHE A 16 7.14 -42.78 -5.85
CA PHE A 16 8.23 -42.34 -5.00
C PHE A 16 7.67 -41.66 -3.73
N PRO A 17 8.24 -41.89 -2.55
CA PRO A 17 7.82 -41.18 -1.35
C PRO A 17 8.14 -39.70 -1.51
N GLN A 18 7.14 -38.84 -1.37
CA GLN A 18 7.36 -37.39 -1.38
C GLN A 18 7.58 -36.91 0.04
N ARG A 19 8.69 -36.20 0.27
CA ARG A 19 8.92 -35.51 1.54
C ARG A 19 7.87 -34.41 1.68
N LYS A 20 6.94 -34.58 2.62
CA LYS A 20 5.99 -33.53 2.99
C LYS A 20 6.73 -32.49 3.81
N VAL A 21 6.92 -31.30 3.24
CA VAL A 21 7.42 -30.14 3.97
C VAL A 21 6.22 -29.54 4.72
N ASN A 22 6.26 -29.58 6.05
CA ASN A 22 5.23 -29.03 6.91
C ASN A 22 5.79 -27.98 7.87
N SER A 23 6.96 -27.43 7.60
CA SER A 23 7.62 -26.48 8.47
C SER A 23 8.35 -25.39 7.69
N ILE A 24 8.47 -24.22 8.30
CA ILE A 24 9.37 -23.14 7.84
C ILE A 24 10.40 -22.87 8.94
N SER A 25 11.62 -22.53 8.54
CA SER A 25 12.71 -22.23 9.48
C SER A 25 13.40 -20.94 9.13
N PHE A 26 13.81 -20.19 10.15
CA PHE A 26 14.63 -18.99 9.98
C PHE A 26 15.45 -18.73 11.23
N THR A 27 16.55 -17.98 11.06
CA THR A 27 17.46 -17.64 12.15
C THR A 27 17.08 -16.30 12.76
N ILE A 28 16.96 -16.24 14.08
CA ILE A 28 16.57 -15.05 14.87
C ILE A 28 17.59 -14.77 15.98
N ASP A 29 17.62 -13.53 16.50
CA ASP A 29 18.44 -13.13 17.66
C ASP A 29 17.69 -13.21 19.00
N ASP A 30 18.26 -12.62 20.05
CA ASP A 30 17.85 -12.60 21.45
C ASP A 30 16.52 -11.93 21.78
N ALA A 31 15.97 -11.15 20.86
CA ALA A 31 14.66 -10.52 21.00
C ALA A 31 13.73 -10.81 19.81
N GLY A 32 14.15 -11.67 18.88
CA GLY A 32 13.71 -11.63 17.49
C GLY A 32 12.38 -12.30 17.14
N PHE A 33 11.56 -12.76 18.09
CA PHE A 33 10.40 -13.59 17.74
C PHE A 33 9.21 -13.55 18.73
N PRO A 34 8.23 -12.68 18.47
CA PRO A 34 8.36 -11.39 17.80
C PRO A 34 9.03 -10.33 18.70
N ILE A 35 9.47 -9.20 18.16
CA ILE A 35 10.08 -8.13 18.97
C ILE A 35 9.02 -7.43 19.84
N SER A 36 9.36 -7.14 21.11
CA SER A 36 8.65 -6.13 21.91
C SER A 36 9.48 -4.85 21.92
N ASN A 37 8.96 -3.75 21.39
CA ASN A 37 9.56 -2.45 21.60
C ASN A 37 8.48 -1.38 21.85
N ALA A 38 8.90 -0.22 22.34
CA ALA A 38 7.99 0.85 22.73
C ALA A 38 7.19 1.47 21.56
N THR A 39 7.57 1.19 20.31
CA THR A 39 6.99 1.80 19.10
C THR A 39 6.25 0.81 18.22
N GLY A 40 6.17 -0.46 18.62
CA GLY A 40 5.61 -1.51 17.82
C GLY A 40 5.53 -2.85 18.55
N HIS A 41 4.39 -3.52 18.37
CA HIS A 41 4.22 -4.89 18.80
C HIS A 41 4.53 -5.80 17.60
N GLY A 42 5.46 -6.74 17.75
CA GLY A 42 5.72 -7.75 16.72
C GLY A 42 4.67 -8.86 16.69
N GLN A 43 4.49 -9.50 15.53
CA GLN A 43 3.44 -10.50 15.32
C GLN A 43 3.84 -11.60 14.32
N LEU A 44 3.58 -12.86 14.69
CA LEU A 44 3.31 -13.96 13.75
C LEU A 44 1.79 -14.10 13.61
N GLY A 45 1.23 -13.75 12.46
CA GLY A 45 -0.18 -13.92 12.14
C GLY A 45 -0.38 -15.07 11.15
N ILE A 46 -1.35 -15.93 11.42
CA ILE A 46 -1.70 -17.07 10.58
C ILE A 46 -3.22 -17.10 10.42
N ALA A 47 -3.69 -17.22 9.18
CA ALA A 47 -5.08 -17.58 8.88
C ALA A 47 -5.13 -18.88 8.07
N SER A 48 -6.17 -19.69 8.30
CA SER A 48 -6.27 -21.05 7.74
C SER A 48 -7.71 -21.46 7.44
N LYS A 49 -7.90 -22.36 6.48
CA LYS A 49 -9.20 -23.03 6.24
C LYS A 49 -9.50 -24.18 7.21
N LYS A 50 -8.51 -24.60 8.00
CA LYS A 50 -8.65 -25.64 9.02
C LYS A 50 -8.24 -25.09 10.39
N PRO A 51 -8.66 -25.73 11.50
CA PRO A 51 -8.09 -25.47 12.82
C PRO A 51 -6.56 -25.36 12.78
N ILE A 52 -6.02 -24.39 13.50
CA ILE A 52 -4.59 -24.11 13.48
C ILE A 52 -3.97 -24.80 14.68
N ASN A 53 -3.06 -25.75 14.43
CA ASN A 53 -2.16 -26.30 15.42
C ASN A 53 -0.74 -26.19 14.87
N ILE A 54 0.12 -25.52 15.62
CA ILE A 54 1.53 -25.34 15.28
C ILE A 54 2.43 -25.63 16.48
N GLN A 55 3.67 -26.01 16.17
CA GLN A 55 4.74 -26.11 17.14
C GLN A 55 5.89 -25.21 16.71
N ILE A 56 6.49 -24.52 17.65
CA ILE A 56 7.67 -23.68 17.41
C ILE A 56 8.83 -24.32 18.17
N SER A 57 9.77 -24.88 17.43
CA SER A 57 10.96 -25.53 17.97
C SER A 57 12.17 -24.61 17.88
N THR A 58 12.94 -24.55 18.97
CA THR A 58 14.20 -23.78 19.08
C THR A 58 15.38 -24.73 19.25
N GLY A 59 15.24 -26.00 18.83
CA GLY A 59 16.15 -27.10 19.12
C GLY A 59 15.97 -27.66 20.53
N SER A 60 16.18 -26.84 21.57
CA SER A 60 16.10 -27.27 22.97
C SER A 60 14.69 -27.20 23.57
N ASN A 61 13.83 -26.33 23.05
CA ASN A 61 12.47 -26.11 23.54
C ASN A 61 11.47 -26.24 22.39
N VAL A 62 10.27 -26.71 22.72
CA VAL A 62 9.13 -26.77 21.79
C VAL A 62 7.92 -26.11 22.45
N TYR A 63 7.37 -25.10 21.77
CA TYR A 63 6.18 -24.38 22.20
C TYR A 63 5.02 -24.78 21.30
N SER A 64 3.92 -25.26 21.88
CA SER A 64 2.73 -25.66 21.11
C SER A 64 1.68 -24.57 21.19
N PHE A 65 1.11 -24.20 20.04
CA PHE A 65 0.03 -23.23 19.95
C PHE A 65 -1.10 -23.83 19.13
N SER A 66 -2.32 -23.62 19.61
CA SER A 66 -3.53 -24.02 18.89
C SER A 66 -4.54 -22.89 18.92
N SER A 67 -5.35 -22.82 17.87
CA SER A 67 -6.50 -21.94 17.82
C SER A 67 -7.62 -22.58 17.00
N ASN A 68 -8.80 -22.56 17.60
CA ASN A 68 -10.08 -22.88 16.97
C ASN A 68 -10.94 -21.62 16.74
N TYR A 69 -10.40 -20.42 17.00
CA TYR A 69 -11.13 -19.19 16.74
C TYR A 69 -11.35 -19.04 15.24
N GLN A 70 -12.61 -18.80 14.85
CA GLN A 70 -13.05 -18.77 13.47
C GLN A 70 -13.96 -17.58 13.22
N GLN A 71 -13.75 -16.89 12.10
CA GLN A 71 -14.64 -15.88 11.56
C GLN A 71 -14.81 -16.13 10.07
N ASN A 72 -16.04 -16.06 9.55
CA ASN A 72 -16.34 -16.26 8.12
C ASN A 72 -15.65 -17.51 7.52
N SER A 73 -15.73 -18.65 8.23
CA SER A 73 -15.11 -19.91 7.78
C SER A 73 -13.59 -19.90 7.64
N THR A 74 -12.93 -18.99 8.33
CA THR A 74 -11.47 -18.87 8.40
C THR A 74 -11.03 -18.91 9.85
N TYR A 75 -10.04 -19.74 10.16
CA TYR A 75 -9.42 -19.85 11.47
C TYR A 75 -8.25 -18.88 11.59
N TYR A 76 -8.01 -18.35 12.79
CA TYR A 76 -6.93 -17.37 13.02
C TYR A 76 -6.10 -17.73 14.23
N LEU A 77 -4.79 -17.49 14.15
CA LEU A 77 -3.84 -17.56 15.26
C LEU A 77 -2.88 -16.38 15.15
N SER A 78 -2.64 -15.71 16.27
CA SER A 78 -1.67 -14.63 16.39
C SER A 78 -0.75 -14.92 17.57
N ILE A 79 0.56 -14.89 17.32
CA ILE A 79 1.57 -14.97 18.37
C ILE A 79 2.28 -13.63 18.44
N THR A 80 2.29 -13.02 19.61
CA THR A 80 2.89 -11.71 19.86
C THR A 80 3.82 -11.79 21.07
N SER A 81 4.68 -10.79 21.21
CA SER A 81 5.65 -10.73 22.31
C SER A 81 5.01 -10.49 23.68
N ASP A 82 3.81 -9.91 23.72
CA ASP A 82 3.08 -9.53 24.94
C ASP A 82 1.69 -10.15 25.06
N GLY A 83 1.24 -10.91 24.05
CA GLY A 83 -0.10 -11.47 23.97
C GLY A 83 -1.20 -10.46 23.58
N GLN A 84 -0.85 -9.22 23.21
CA GLN A 84 -1.82 -8.18 22.85
C GLN A 84 -2.20 -8.19 21.37
N THR A 85 -3.35 -7.57 21.06
CA THR A 85 -3.84 -7.35 19.70
C THR A 85 -3.05 -6.26 18.98
N ILE A 86 -2.72 -6.47 17.70
CA ILE A 86 -1.92 -5.53 16.90
C ILE A 86 -2.55 -5.38 15.51
N ASN A 87 -2.63 -4.14 15.01
CA ASN A 87 -3.04 -3.82 13.63
C ASN A 87 -4.38 -4.44 13.18
N GLY A 88 -5.41 -4.46 14.03
CA GLY A 88 -6.78 -4.72 13.59
C GLY A 88 -7.12 -6.16 13.22
N PHE A 89 -6.28 -7.17 13.55
CA PHE A 89 -6.79 -8.52 13.77
C PHE A 89 -7.73 -8.49 14.98
N ASN A 90 -8.99 -8.15 14.73
CA ASN A 90 -10.07 -7.97 15.71
C ASN A 90 -10.70 -9.35 16.06
N GLN A 91 -11.13 -9.71 17.28
CA GLN A 91 -11.48 -8.95 18.49
C GLN A 91 -11.21 -9.70 19.82
N GLY A 92 -11.05 -8.91 20.89
CA GLY A 92 -11.34 -9.26 22.28
C GLY A 92 -10.29 -10.15 22.95
N ALA A 93 -9.63 -9.63 23.99
CA ALA A 93 -8.54 -10.26 24.76
C ALA A 93 -8.89 -11.58 25.50
N THR A 94 -10.00 -12.25 25.15
CA THR A 94 -10.57 -13.41 25.88
C THR A 94 -10.70 -14.68 25.04
N SER A 95 -10.27 -14.68 23.78
CA SER A 95 -10.65 -15.67 22.75
C SER A 95 -9.61 -16.77 22.46
N GLY A 96 -8.45 -16.77 23.14
CA GLY A 96 -7.45 -17.85 23.07
C GLY A 96 -6.63 -17.95 21.79
N TYR A 97 -6.88 -17.10 20.79
CA TYR A 97 -6.10 -17.09 19.55
C TYR A 97 -4.92 -16.09 19.55
N PHE A 98 -4.82 -15.24 20.58
CA PHE A 98 -3.61 -14.46 20.87
C PHE A 98 -2.79 -15.20 21.91
N ASN A 99 -1.58 -15.57 21.53
CA ASN A 99 -0.67 -16.25 22.44
C ASN A 99 0.58 -15.40 22.63
N LYS A 100 0.96 -15.21 23.89
CA LYS A 100 2.25 -14.63 24.23
C LYS A 100 3.33 -15.68 24.03
N ILE A 101 4.47 -15.28 23.47
CA ILE A 101 5.70 -16.07 23.55
C ILE A 101 6.80 -15.22 24.18
N ASP A 102 7.31 -15.66 25.33
CA ASP A 102 8.47 -15.07 25.99
C ASP A 102 9.74 -15.77 25.49
N PHE A 103 10.08 -15.53 24.23
CA PHE A 103 11.29 -16.07 23.64
C PHE A 103 12.48 -15.14 23.90
N ILE A 104 13.44 -15.62 24.70
CA ILE A 104 14.66 -14.88 25.05
C ILE A 104 15.86 -15.74 24.64
N ASN A 105 16.72 -15.25 23.73
CA ASN A 105 18.07 -15.82 23.59
C ASN A 105 19.08 -15.02 24.44
N PRO A 106 20.25 -15.62 24.76
CA PRO A 106 21.37 -14.84 25.27
C PRO A 106 21.73 -13.69 24.34
N ILE A 107 22.00 -12.51 24.89
CA ILE A 107 22.28 -11.29 24.12
C ILE A 107 23.38 -11.55 23.08
N GLY A 108 23.10 -11.19 21.82
CA GLY A 108 24.04 -11.37 20.70
C GLY A 108 24.16 -12.80 20.16
N SER A 109 23.30 -13.74 20.60
CA SER A 109 23.24 -15.09 20.03
C SER A 109 22.13 -15.22 18.99
N GLN A 110 22.43 -15.96 17.91
CA GLN A 110 21.45 -16.32 16.89
C GLN A 110 21.03 -17.78 17.05
N LYS A 111 19.74 -18.07 16.85
CA LYS A 111 19.21 -19.44 16.82
C LYS A 111 18.26 -19.62 15.66
N THR A 112 18.34 -20.78 15.03
CA THR A 112 17.30 -21.23 14.11
C THR A 112 16.07 -21.64 14.90
N ILE A 113 14.92 -21.09 14.52
CA ILE A 113 13.62 -21.59 14.93
C ILE A 113 12.94 -22.27 13.75
N THR A 114 12.13 -23.26 14.07
CA THR A 114 11.32 -24.01 13.10
C THR A 114 9.88 -23.98 13.55
N ILE A 115 9.01 -23.40 12.72
CA ILE A 115 7.56 -23.44 12.90
C ILE A 115 7.06 -24.65 12.12
N ILE A 116 6.50 -25.62 12.83
CA ILE A 116 5.94 -26.86 12.31
C ILE A 116 4.42 -26.71 12.33
N PHE A 117 3.78 -26.95 11.19
CA PHE A 117 2.34 -26.85 11.02
C PHE A 117 1.75 -28.25 10.91
N GLU A 118 0.62 -28.49 11.58
CA GLU A 118 -0.15 -29.72 11.35
C GLU A 118 -0.71 -29.75 9.90
N ASN A 119 -1.19 -28.60 9.41
CA ASN A 119 -1.87 -28.47 8.12
C ASN A 119 -1.33 -27.27 7.30
N ILE A 120 -0.04 -27.25 6.93
CA ILE A 120 0.60 -26.14 6.20
C ILE A 120 -0.13 -25.75 4.90
N GLU A 121 -0.67 -26.74 4.18
CA GLU A 121 -1.35 -26.56 2.90
C GLU A 121 -2.69 -25.80 3.04
N SER A 122 -3.25 -25.75 4.26
CA SER A 122 -4.51 -25.05 4.54
C SER A 122 -4.34 -23.58 4.94
N ILE A 123 -3.09 -23.14 5.12
CA ILE A 123 -2.77 -21.74 5.45
C ILE A 123 -3.10 -20.85 4.26
N ILE A 124 -3.89 -19.81 4.52
CA ILE A 124 -4.33 -18.83 3.52
C ILE A 124 -3.72 -17.45 3.74
N GLU A 125 -3.25 -17.15 4.96
CA GLU A 125 -2.50 -15.93 5.25
C GLU A 125 -1.32 -16.26 6.16
N LEU A 126 -0.14 -15.72 5.83
CA LEU A 126 1.04 -15.69 6.68
C LEU A 126 1.53 -14.25 6.82
N ARG A 127 1.64 -13.78 8.06
CA ARG A 127 2.15 -12.45 8.39
C ARG A 127 3.30 -12.56 9.37
N LEU A 128 4.45 -11.99 9.01
CA LEU A 128 5.58 -11.78 9.90
C LEU A 128 5.78 -10.27 10.07
N SER A 129 5.74 -9.77 11.30
CA SER A 129 5.95 -8.36 11.58
C SER A 129 6.90 -8.11 12.75
N GLN A 130 7.88 -7.23 12.53
CA GLN A 130 8.89 -6.81 13.51
C GLN A 130 9.75 -7.98 14.03
N PHE A 131 10.47 -8.62 13.11
CA PHE A 131 11.40 -9.71 13.44
C PHE A 131 12.81 -9.32 13.00
N ASN A 132 13.80 -9.83 13.72
CA ASN A 132 15.19 -9.83 13.27
C ASN A 132 15.48 -11.20 12.67
N ILE A 133 15.34 -11.34 11.35
CA ILE A 133 15.55 -12.59 10.63
C ILE A 133 16.88 -12.50 9.89
N TYR A 134 17.83 -13.35 10.26
CA TYR A 134 19.15 -13.39 9.65
C TYR A 134 19.17 -14.41 8.50
N GLY A 135 19.61 -13.94 7.34
CA GLY A 135 19.78 -14.77 6.15
C GLY A 135 18.57 -14.75 5.22
N ALA A 136 18.43 -15.82 4.43
CA ALA A 136 17.36 -15.94 3.46
C ALA A 136 16.01 -16.23 4.13
N LEU A 137 14.93 -15.67 3.59
CA LEU A 137 13.59 -16.16 3.87
C LEU A 137 13.41 -17.58 3.32
N PRO A 138 12.69 -18.47 4.03
CA PRO A 138 12.63 -19.90 3.72
C PRO A 138 11.91 -20.19 2.40
N ASN A 139 12.49 -21.06 1.57
CA ASN A 139 11.87 -21.55 0.33
C ASN A 139 10.64 -22.43 0.61
N GLU A 140 10.52 -22.98 1.82
CA GLU A 140 9.43 -23.81 2.29
C GLU A 140 8.08 -23.09 2.34
N ILE A 141 8.05 -21.75 2.26
CA ILE A 141 6.81 -20.97 2.13
C ILE A 141 5.98 -21.46 0.94
N LYS A 142 6.61 -21.99 -0.12
CA LYS A 142 5.93 -22.55 -1.28
C LYS A 142 5.04 -23.77 -0.98
N SER A 143 5.17 -24.38 0.21
CA SER A 143 4.30 -25.48 0.66
C SER A 143 2.93 -25.00 1.14
N MET A 144 2.73 -23.70 1.36
CA MET A 144 1.43 -23.11 1.70
C MET A 144 0.58 -22.91 0.44
N ILE A 145 0.23 -23.99 -0.27
CA ILE A 145 -0.40 -23.93 -1.60
C ILE A 145 -1.77 -23.21 -1.65
N SER A 146 -2.43 -23.04 -0.49
CA SER A 146 -3.68 -22.26 -0.37
C SER A 146 -3.44 -20.79 -0.02
N LEU A 147 -2.19 -20.34 0.09
CA LEU A 147 -1.84 -18.99 0.51
C LEU A 147 -2.42 -17.97 -0.47
N ASN A 148 -3.20 -17.05 0.07
CA ASN A 148 -3.83 -15.95 -0.66
C ASN A 148 -3.18 -14.59 -0.34
N SER A 149 -2.64 -14.44 0.87
CA SER A 149 -1.96 -13.23 1.32
C SER A 149 -0.66 -13.56 2.07
N LEU A 150 0.43 -12.89 1.69
CA LEU A 150 1.74 -13.01 2.32
C LEU A 150 2.24 -11.62 2.72
N SER A 151 2.55 -11.43 4.00
CA SER A 151 2.97 -10.13 4.53
C SER A 151 4.23 -10.21 5.37
N PHE A 152 5.22 -9.39 5.00
CA PHE A 152 6.48 -9.19 5.69
C PHE A 152 6.66 -7.71 6.00
N ASN A 153 6.60 -7.34 7.27
CA ASN A 153 6.61 -5.95 7.70
C ASN A 153 7.65 -5.68 8.78
N VAL A 154 8.61 -4.80 8.51
CA VAL A 154 9.71 -4.45 9.43
C VAL A 154 10.51 -5.70 9.81
N LEU A 155 10.95 -6.46 8.81
CA LEU A 155 11.89 -7.56 9.03
C LEU A 155 13.31 -7.04 8.81
N ARG A 156 14.23 -7.32 9.74
CA ARG A 156 15.62 -6.87 9.67
C ARG A 156 16.56 -8.02 9.37
N HIS A 157 17.71 -7.72 8.76
CA HIS A 157 18.82 -8.64 8.48
C HIS A 157 18.56 -9.75 7.44
N ILE A 158 17.46 -9.66 6.70
CA ILE A 158 17.17 -10.58 5.59
C ILE A 158 18.15 -10.32 4.45
N THR A 159 18.70 -11.39 3.87
CA THR A 159 19.64 -11.32 2.75
C THR A 159 19.02 -11.67 1.40
N SER A 160 17.90 -12.40 1.38
CA SER A 160 17.18 -12.74 0.15
C SER A 160 15.76 -13.25 0.39
N PHE A 161 14.94 -13.23 -0.66
CA PHE A 161 13.60 -13.80 -0.72
C PHE A 161 13.61 -15.25 -1.23
N PRO A 162 12.48 -15.99 -1.11
CA PRO A 162 12.33 -17.31 -1.71
C PRO A 162 12.55 -17.28 -3.23
N THR A 163 13.32 -18.25 -3.73
CA THR A 163 13.71 -18.33 -5.15
C THR A 163 12.62 -18.93 -6.04
N ASP A 164 11.64 -19.63 -5.46
CA ASP A 164 10.55 -20.28 -6.18
C ASP A 164 9.24 -20.14 -5.39
N LEU A 165 8.31 -19.38 -5.94
CA LEU A 165 6.93 -19.24 -5.44
C LEU A 165 5.89 -19.77 -6.45
N SER A 166 6.32 -20.46 -7.51
CA SER A 166 5.43 -20.96 -8.56
C SER A 166 4.29 -21.88 -8.08
N PRO A 167 4.40 -22.62 -6.95
CA PRO A 167 3.26 -23.38 -6.41
C PRO A 167 2.15 -22.52 -5.80
N LEU A 168 2.41 -21.24 -5.49
CA LEU A 168 1.47 -20.34 -4.80
C LEU A 168 0.48 -19.70 -5.79
N ILE A 169 -0.21 -20.51 -6.58
CA ILE A 169 -1.11 -20.06 -7.64
C ILE A 169 -2.32 -19.25 -7.13
N ASN A 170 -2.62 -19.35 -5.83
CA ASN A 170 -3.73 -18.65 -5.18
C ASN A 170 -3.30 -17.33 -4.52
N LEU A 171 -2.00 -16.99 -4.52
CA LEU A 171 -1.47 -15.81 -3.87
C LEU A 171 -1.85 -14.58 -4.67
N LYS A 172 -2.70 -13.73 -4.08
CA LYS A 172 -3.20 -12.49 -4.69
C LYS A 172 -2.61 -11.25 -4.07
N GLU A 173 -2.13 -11.34 -2.83
CA GLU A 173 -1.61 -10.20 -2.10
C GLU A 173 -0.20 -10.48 -1.56
N LEU A 174 0.75 -9.62 -1.90
CA LEU A 174 2.11 -9.64 -1.37
C LEU A 174 2.47 -8.27 -0.82
N ASN A 175 2.67 -8.19 0.49
CA ASN A 175 2.99 -6.95 1.20
C ASN A 175 4.37 -7.04 1.85
N LEU A 176 5.27 -6.19 1.40
CA LEU A 176 6.66 -6.06 1.82
C LEU A 176 6.86 -4.62 2.28
N ARG A 177 7.28 -4.42 3.53
CA ARG A 177 7.50 -3.07 4.04
C ARG A 177 8.72 -3.02 4.93
N ILE A 178 9.63 -2.10 4.62
CA ILE A 178 10.84 -1.79 5.40
C ILE A 178 11.57 -3.09 5.72
N LEU A 179 12.21 -3.66 4.70
CA LEU A 179 12.94 -4.90 4.83
C LEU A 179 14.43 -4.56 4.82
N SER A 180 15.15 -5.00 5.87
CA SER A 180 16.57 -4.71 6.08
C SER A 180 16.91 -3.22 6.32
N SER A 181 18.17 -2.94 6.66
CA SER A 181 18.74 -1.58 6.74
C SER A 181 19.14 -1.02 5.38
N SER A 182 19.12 -1.83 4.34
CA SER A 182 19.43 -1.48 2.95
C SER A 182 18.38 -2.06 2.01
N LYS A 183 18.11 -1.38 0.91
CA LYS A 183 17.22 -1.87 -0.16
C LYS A 183 17.88 -3.04 -0.90
N PHE A 184 17.07 -3.95 -1.43
CA PHE A 184 17.50 -5.04 -2.29
C PHE A 184 17.65 -4.54 -3.74
N ASP A 185 18.71 -4.95 -4.44
CA ASP A 185 19.02 -4.44 -5.78
C ASP A 185 17.97 -4.77 -6.85
N LYS A 186 17.05 -5.70 -6.59
CA LYS A 186 16.00 -6.10 -7.53
C LYS A 186 14.78 -6.74 -6.91
N ILE A 187 13.64 -6.61 -7.61
CA ILE A 187 12.45 -7.42 -7.36
C ILE A 187 12.74 -8.87 -7.83
N PRO A 188 12.56 -9.90 -6.98
CA PRO A 188 12.82 -11.29 -7.34
C PRO A 188 11.99 -11.78 -8.53
N ASP A 189 12.61 -12.55 -9.43
CA ASP A 189 11.94 -13.12 -10.60
C ASP A 189 10.73 -13.99 -10.24
N SER A 190 10.78 -14.65 -9.07
CA SER A 190 9.70 -15.47 -8.54
C SER A 190 8.41 -14.68 -8.29
N PHE A 191 8.47 -13.36 -8.08
CA PHE A 191 7.29 -12.55 -7.80
C PHE A 191 6.50 -12.24 -9.07
N PHE A 192 7.16 -12.19 -10.23
CA PHE A 192 6.50 -11.95 -11.51
C PHE A 192 5.83 -13.20 -12.09
N ASN A 193 6.10 -14.38 -11.51
CA ASN A 193 5.40 -15.62 -11.85
C ASN A 193 4.03 -15.73 -11.13
N LEU A 194 3.71 -14.79 -10.24
CA LEU A 194 2.47 -14.75 -9.48
C LEU A 194 1.47 -13.83 -10.17
N ASP A 195 0.21 -14.26 -10.19
CA ASP A 195 -0.91 -13.46 -10.69
C ASP A 195 -1.49 -12.58 -9.58
N LEU A 196 -0.67 -11.62 -9.12
CA LEU A 196 -0.99 -10.72 -8.01
C LEU A 196 -2.05 -9.69 -8.38
N GLU A 197 -2.96 -9.43 -7.44
CA GLU A 197 -3.92 -8.32 -7.49
C GLU A 197 -3.44 -7.15 -6.62
N ARG A 198 -2.62 -7.41 -5.60
CA ARG A 198 -2.05 -6.37 -4.73
C ARG A 198 -0.58 -6.63 -4.48
N PHE A 199 0.26 -5.67 -4.86
CA PHE A 199 1.68 -5.67 -4.52
C PHE A 199 2.04 -4.38 -3.81
N GLN A 200 2.53 -4.52 -2.58
CA GLN A 200 3.08 -3.42 -1.82
C GLN A 200 4.54 -3.73 -1.50
N ALA A 201 5.43 -2.84 -1.87
CA ALA A 201 6.84 -2.86 -1.53
C ALA A 201 7.25 -1.43 -1.17
N SER A 202 7.29 -1.08 0.11
CA SER A 202 7.70 0.27 0.54
C SER A 202 9.05 0.23 1.24
N SER A 203 10.03 0.98 0.72
CA SER A 203 11.43 0.95 1.19
C SER A 203 12.02 -0.46 1.18
N VAL A 204 11.87 -1.18 0.05
CA VAL A 204 12.33 -2.57 -0.08
C VAL A 204 13.36 -2.73 -1.18
N PHE A 205 13.16 -2.12 -2.34
CA PHE A 205 13.97 -2.38 -3.53
C PHE A 205 14.66 -1.09 -4.00
N ASP A 206 15.86 -1.22 -4.53
CA ASP A 206 16.49 -0.16 -5.33
C ASP A 206 16.09 -0.37 -6.80
N CYS A 207 15.16 0.46 -7.25
CA CYS A 207 14.63 0.44 -8.61
C CYS A 207 15.15 1.62 -9.45
N SER A 208 16.33 2.15 -9.12
CA SER A 208 16.97 3.25 -9.86
C SER A 208 17.36 2.88 -11.30
N ASN A 209 17.63 1.60 -11.56
CA ASN A 209 17.85 1.05 -12.90
C ASN A 209 16.77 0.03 -13.24
N GLU A 210 15.99 0.30 -14.28
CA GLU A 210 14.87 -0.53 -14.72
C GLU A 210 15.24 -1.99 -14.98
N VAL A 211 16.36 -2.25 -15.66
CA VAL A 211 16.73 -3.59 -16.13
C VAL A 211 17.30 -4.42 -14.99
N SER A 212 18.28 -3.88 -14.25
CA SER A 212 18.90 -4.63 -13.15
C SER A 212 17.96 -4.87 -11.99
N SER A 213 17.00 -3.95 -11.76
CA SER A 213 16.01 -4.07 -10.69
C SER A 213 14.81 -4.98 -11.03
N ASN A 214 14.74 -5.46 -12.29
CA ASN A 214 13.58 -6.16 -12.86
C ASN A 214 12.29 -5.32 -12.93
N LEU A 215 12.33 -4.00 -12.78
CA LEU A 215 11.11 -3.17 -12.79
C LEU A 215 10.32 -3.28 -14.11
N PHE A 216 10.98 -3.52 -15.24
CA PHE A 216 10.32 -3.73 -16.54
C PHE A 216 9.36 -4.93 -16.54
N LYS A 217 9.54 -5.91 -15.64
CA LYS A 217 8.74 -7.14 -15.56
C LYS A 217 7.40 -6.97 -14.86
N VAL A 218 7.10 -5.81 -14.27
CA VAL A 218 5.76 -5.59 -13.70
C VAL A 218 4.67 -5.67 -14.78
N ASN A 219 5.04 -5.61 -16.06
CA ASN A 219 4.14 -5.85 -17.17
C ASN A 219 3.51 -7.27 -17.18
N GLN A 220 4.04 -8.19 -16.38
CA GLN A 220 3.50 -9.53 -16.17
C GLN A 220 2.29 -9.56 -15.23
N TRP A 221 2.07 -8.51 -14.42
CA TRP A 221 0.96 -8.42 -13.48
C TRP A 221 -0.29 -7.77 -14.11
N THR A 222 -0.97 -8.51 -14.99
CA THR A 222 -2.13 -7.99 -15.75
C THR A 222 -3.39 -7.77 -14.90
N ASN A 223 -3.51 -8.45 -13.75
CA ASN A 223 -4.65 -8.35 -12.83
C ASN A 223 -4.41 -7.42 -11.64
N MET A 224 -3.37 -6.57 -11.68
CA MET A 224 -3.00 -5.70 -10.57
C MET A 224 -4.08 -4.64 -10.31
N ILE A 225 -4.62 -4.60 -9.09
CA ILE A 225 -5.62 -3.64 -8.61
C ILE A 225 -4.95 -2.54 -7.76
N ASN A 226 -3.97 -2.92 -6.92
CA ASN A 226 -3.27 -2.01 -6.02
C ASN A 226 -1.74 -2.21 -6.15
N LEU A 227 -1.04 -1.19 -6.63
CA LEU A 227 0.42 -1.17 -6.72
C LEU A 227 0.98 -0.05 -5.83
N ASP A 228 1.80 -0.44 -4.86
CA ASP A 228 2.51 0.49 -3.96
C ASP A 228 4.01 0.19 -4.03
N LEU A 229 4.76 1.12 -4.62
CA LEU A 229 6.21 1.07 -4.79
C LEU A 229 6.90 2.30 -4.22
N ARG A 230 6.34 2.86 -3.14
CA ARG A 230 6.88 4.06 -2.50
C ARG A 230 8.28 3.83 -1.95
N ASP A 231 9.13 4.85 -2.04
CA ASP A 231 10.49 4.82 -1.49
C ASP A 231 11.32 3.63 -2.02
N ASN A 232 11.38 3.45 -3.34
CA ASN A 232 12.20 2.43 -3.99
C ASN A 232 13.19 3.02 -5.01
N ASN A 233 13.58 4.29 -4.86
CA ASN A 233 14.55 4.96 -5.74
C ASN A 233 14.14 4.93 -7.23
N ILE A 234 12.85 4.86 -7.55
CA ILE A 234 12.40 4.77 -8.95
C ILE A 234 12.64 6.11 -9.63
N ASN A 235 13.38 6.11 -10.74
CA ASN A 235 13.65 7.32 -11.53
C ASN A 235 12.62 7.55 -12.64
N TYR A 236 12.10 6.47 -13.23
CA TYR A 236 11.12 6.49 -14.32
C TYR A 236 10.31 5.19 -14.34
N LEU A 237 9.07 5.26 -14.84
CA LEU A 237 8.26 4.06 -15.05
C LEU A 237 8.52 3.46 -16.44
N PRO A 238 8.71 2.13 -16.55
CA PRO A 238 8.77 1.43 -17.83
C PRO A 238 7.55 1.68 -18.75
N SER A 239 7.77 1.68 -20.07
CA SER A 239 6.70 1.91 -21.05
C SER A 239 5.59 0.85 -21.02
N ASP A 240 5.93 -0.38 -20.63
CA ASP A 240 5.05 -1.55 -20.79
C ASP A 240 4.12 -1.78 -19.58
N TRP A 241 4.07 -0.82 -18.64
CA TRP A 241 3.14 -0.84 -17.49
C TRP A 241 1.67 -0.78 -17.91
N GLN A 242 1.38 -0.45 -19.16
CA GLN A 242 0.03 -0.41 -19.72
C GLN A 242 -0.75 -1.75 -19.61
N SER A 243 -0.05 -2.87 -19.38
CA SER A 243 -0.67 -4.18 -19.15
C SER A 243 -1.68 -4.22 -17.99
N MET A 244 -1.51 -3.35 -16.98
CA MET A 244 -2.44 -3.20 -15.85
C MET A 244 -3.34 -1.95 -15.96
N ALA A 245 -3.34 -1.25 -17.10
CA ALA A 245 -4.06 0.03 -17.28
C ALA A 245 -5.58 -0.07 -17.05
N ASN A 246 -6.15 -1.24 -17.32
CA ASN A 246 -7.59 -1.50 -17.19
C ASN A 246 -7.98 -2.14 -15.84
N THR A 247 -7.02 -2.46 -14.97
CA THR A 247 -7.27 -3.14 -13.70
C THR A 247 -6.82 -2.31 -12.50
N LEU A 248 -5.77 -1.49 -12.67
CA LEU A 248 -5.18 -0.73 -11.59
C LEU A 248 -6.11 0.41 -11.14
N THR A 249 -6.42 0.41 -9.84
CA THR A 249 -7.27 1.41 -9.20
C THR A 249 -6.52 2.27 -8.19
N THR A 250 -5.42 1.77 -7.64
CA THR A 250 -4.56 2.51 -6.72
C THR A 250 -3.12 2.37 -7.14
N LEU A 251 -2.48 3.51 -7.41
CA LEU A 251 -1.06 3.58 -7.70
C LEU A 251 -0.39 4.51 -6.68
N ARG A 252 0.60 3.98 -5.95
CA ARG A 252 1.37 4.75 -4.98
C ARG A 252 2.86 4.64 -5.32
N ILE A 253 3.42 5.76 -5.74
CA ILE A 253 4.79 5.89 -6.22
C ILE A 253 5.47 7.14 -5.64
N ASP A 254 4.92 7.78 -4.61
CA ASP A 254 5.58 8.86 -3.87
C ASP A 254 6.89 8.42 -3.20
N SER A 255 7.68 9.42 -2.78
CA SER A 255 9.01 9.23 -2.18
C SER A 255 10.01 8.49 -3.07
N ASN A 256 9.86 8.57 -4.39
CA ASN A 256 10.83 8.10 -5.37
C ASN A 256 11.60 9.28 -5.97
N GLU A 257 12.44 9.04 -6.97
CA GLU A 257 13.39 10.00 -7.53
C GLU A 257 12.94 10.52 -8.92
N TYR A 258 11.64 10.59 -9.15
CA TYR A 258 11.08 11.05 -10.41
C TYR A 258 11.42 12.53 -10.65
N THR A 259 11.94 12.83 -11.84
CA THR A 259 12.16 14.20 -12.31
C THR A 259 10.99 14.74 -13.13
N TYR A 260 10.13 13.86 -13.65
CA TYR A 260 8.89 14.12 -14.38
C TYR A 260 7.92 12.95 -14.23
N LEU A 261 6.61 13.21 -14.43
CA LEU A 261 5.61 12.14 -14.49
C LEU A 261 5.68 11.43 -15.85
N PRO A 262 5.75 10.09 -15.89
CA PRO A 262 5.91 9.36 -17.13
C PRO A 262 4.63 9.38 -17.99
N PRO A 263 4.74 9.54 -19.32
CA PRO A 263 3.58 9.59 -20.22
C PRO A 263 2.67 8.37 -20.14
N ALA A 264 3.20 7.18 -19.79
CA ALA A 264 2.41 5.96 -19.65
C ALA A 264 1.27 6.09 -18.62
N LEU A 265 1.33 7.03 -17.67
CA LEU A 265 0.25 7.29 -16.72
C LEU A 265 -1.05 7.75 -17.40
N SER A 266 -1.00 8.35 -18.59
CA SER A 266 -2.21 8.78 -19.31
C SER A 266 -3.07 7.61 -19.79
N LEU A 267 -2.53 6.40 -19.83
CA LEU A 267 -3.20 5.21 -20.33
C LEU A 267 -4.13 4.56 -19.30
N PHE A 268 -3.99 4.90 -18.02
CA PHE A 268 -4.77 4.30 -16.94
C PHE A 268 -6.14 4.96 -16.81
N SER A 269 -7.21 4.17 -16.88
CA SER A 269 -8.59 4.68 -16.91
C SER A 269 -9.39 4.42 -15.62
N ASN A 270 -8.89 3.55 -14.75
CA ASN A 270 -9.58 3.11 -13.53
C ASN A 270 -8.94 3.63 -12.23
N ILE A 271 -7.95 4.53 -12.32
CA ILE A 271 -7.27 5.08 -11.14
C ILE A 271 -8.27 5.85 -10.29
N ASN A 272 -8.46 5.37 -9.06
CA ASN A 272 -9.26 6.02 -8.03
C ASN A 272 -8.37 6.76 -7.01
N ARG A 273 -7.17 6.24 -6.74
CA ARG A 273 -6.19 6.85 -5.85
C ARG A 273 -4.82 6.92 -6.50
N PHE A 274 -4.21 8.09 -6.45
CA PHE A 274 -2.85 8.32 -6.93
C PHE A 274 -2.01 9.07 -5.91
N ASP A 275 -0.94 8.42 -5.45
CA ASP A 275 0.06 9.05 -4.59
C ASP A 275 1.37 9.15 -5.38
N PHE A 276 1.90 10.36 -5.58
CA PHE A 276 3.09 10.59 -6.40
C PHE A 276 3.91 11.78 -5.92
N GLY A 277 5.18 11.83 -6.32
CA GLY A 277 6.01 13.00 -6.11
C GLY A 277 7.03 13.22 -7.21
N ILE A 278 7.38 14.49 -7.44
CA ILE A 278 8.46 14.90 -8.36
C ILE A 278 9.54 15.64 -7.57
N ASN A 279 10.78 15.20 -7.71
CA ASN A 279 11.95 15.86 -7.12
C ASN A 279 12.69 16.63 -8.23
N ASN A 280 12.37 17.91 -8.43
CA ASN A 280 13.00 18.71 -9.48
C ASN A 280 13.08 20.18 -9.08
N SER A 281 14.26 20.81 -9.24
CA SER A 281 14.41 22.25 -8.96
C SER A 281 13.52 23.16 -9.83
N VAL A 282 12.92 22.62 -10.89
CA VAL A 282 11.97 23.33 -11.77
C VAL A 282 10.61 22.65 -11.67
N ARG A 283 9.54 23.46 -11.47
CA ARG A 283 8.16 22.98 -11.50
C ARG A 283 7.82 22.29 -12.81
N GLN A 284 7.29 21.06 -12.74
CA GLN A 284 6.94 20.25 -13.89
C GLN A 284 5.46 20.39 -14.27
N PRO A 285 5.10 20.30 -15.56
CA PRO A 285 3.69 20.27 -15.96
C PRO A 285 3.01 18.95 -15.57
N TRP A 286 1.68 18.96 -15.60
CA TRP A 286 0.89 17.75 -15.50
C TRP A 286 0.97 16.90 -16.77
N PHE A 287 0.83 15.58 -16.63
CA PHE A 287 0.61 14.68 -17.76
C PHE A 287 -0.86 14.72 -18.19
N ASP A 288 -1.17 14.12 -19.34
CA ASP A 288 -2.55 14.00 -19.82
C ASP A 288 -3.39 13.09 -18.91
N MET A 289 -4.40 13.67 -18.26
CA MET A 289 -5.32 13.01 -17.34
C MET A 289 -6.73 12.84 -17.92
N SER A 290 -6.87 12.86 -19.25
CA SER A 290 -8.18 12.75 -19.92
C SER A 290 -8.97 11.47 -19.58
N LEU A 291 -8.28 10.39 -19.20
CA LEU A 291 -8.90 9.13 -18.78
C LEU A 291 -9.14 9.00 -17.26
N TRP A 292 -8.72 9.98 -16.45
CA TRP A 292 -8.70 9.86 -14.99
C TRP A 292 -10.00 10.34 -14.33
N ASN A 293 -11.14 10.04 -14.95
CA ASN A 293 -12.45 10.48 -14.49
C ASN A 293 -12.92 9.83 -13.17
N GLN A 294 -12.30 8.71 -12.77
CA GLN A 294 -12.57 8.00 -11.52
C GLN A 294 -11.67 8.41 -10.35
N LEU A 295 -10.66 9.26 -10.60
CA LEU A 295 -9.70 9.67 -9.57
C LEU A 295 -10.44 10.45 -8.48
N SER A 296 -10.49 9.88 -7.28
CA SER A 296 -11.14 10.49 -6.12
C SER A 296 -10.15 11.13 -5.16
N THR A 297 -8.95 10.57 -5.08
CA THR A 297 -7.99 10.90 -4.03
C THR A 297 -6.59 11.05 -4.60
N MET A 298 -5.99 12.21 -4.38
CA MET A 298 -4.59 12.47 -4.73
C MET A 298 -3.76 12.80 -3.50
N TYR A 299 -2.53 12.29 -3.46
CA TYR A 299 -1.47 12.70 -2.55
C TYR A 299 -0.33 13.25 -3.41
N ILE A 300 -0.03 14.53 -3.28
CA ILE A 300 0.92 15.25 -4.14
C ILE A 300 2.14 15.63 -3.31
N TYR A 301 3.33 15.37 -3.83
CA TYR A 301 4.60 15.75 -3.24
C TYR A 301 5.51 16.43 -4.28
N GLY A 302 6.27 17.45 -3.87
CA GLY A 302 7.34 18.02 -4.68
C GLY A 302 6.91 19.08 -5.70
N ASP A 303 7.73 19.29 -6.73
CA ASP A 303 7.69 20.50 -7.58
C ASP A 303 6.83 20.30 -8.85
N ILE A 304 5.50 20.37 -8.69
CA ILE A 304 4.52 20.29 -9.79
C ILE A 304 3.88 21.66 -10.11
N GLY A 305 3.45 21.83 -11.36
CA GLY A 305 2.82 23.02 -11.90
C GLY A 305 1.48 23.31 -11.25
N ILE A 306 1.24 24.60 -10.96
CA ILE A 306 0.02 25.10 -10.35
C ILE A 306 -0.82 25.84 -11.40
N SER A 307 -0.17 26.71 -12.19
CA SER A 307 -0.83 27.56 -13.19
C SER A 307 -1.69 26.82 -14.23
N ASP A 308 -1.36 25.57 -14.56
CA ASP A 308 -2.03 24.77 -15.58
C ASP A 308 -3.13 23.83 -15.02
N ILE A 309 -3.35 23.82 -13.70
CA ILE A 309 -4.40 23.02 -13.04
C ILE A 309 -5.77 23.24 -13.69
N SER A 310 -6.10 24.50 -14.01
CA SER A 310 -7.39 24.85 -14.62
C SER A 310 -7.64 24.20 -15.99
N SER A 311 -6.59 23.76 -16.68
CA SER A 311 -6.67 23.02 -17.94
C SER A 311 -6.36 21.53 -17.78
N ALA A 312 -5.42 21.17 -16.91
CA ALA A 312 -4.96 19.80 -16.77
C ALA A 312 -5.97 18.90 -16.03
N TRP A 313 -6.75 19.47 -15.10
CA TRP A 313 -7.62 18.71 -14.20
C TRP A 313 -9.08 18.66 -14.66
N ILE A 314 -9.40 19.15 -15.86
CA ILE A 314 -10.79 19.28 -16.36
C ILE A 314 -11.55 17.95 -16.42
N HIS A 315 -10.86 16.81 -16.46
CA HIS A 315 -11.47 15.48 -16.52
C HIS A 315 -11.58 14.79 -15.16
N LEU A 316 -11.11 15.40 -14.06
CA LEU A 316 -11.10 14.78 -12.72
C LEU A 316 -12.47 14.88 -12.03
N PHE A 317 -13.52 14.40 -12.69
CA PHE A 317 -14.91 14.57 -12.27
C PHE A 317 -15.23 13.95 -10.90
N SER A 318 -14.54 12.86 -10.55
CA SER A 318 -14.72 12.16 -9.27
C SER A 318 -13.81 12.66 -8.15
N LEU A 319 -13.00 13.71 -8.35
CA LEU A 319 -12.05 14.19 -7.35
C LEU A 319 -12.79 14.66 -6.08
N ARG A 320 -12.34 14.17 -4.91
CA ARG A 320 -12.90 14.50 -3.59
C ARG A 320 -11.85 14.89 -2.57
N SER A 321 -10.58 14.53 -2.78
CA SER A 321 -9.54 14.85 -1.81
C SER A 321 -8.20 15.09 -2.47
N ILE A 322 -7.58 16.22 -2.12
CA ILE A 322 -6.22 16.57 -2.48
C ILE A 322 -5.43 16.67 -1.18
N ASN A 323 -4.41 15.84 -1.02
CA ASN A 323 -3.68 15.65 0.24
C ASN A 323 -2.22 16.11 0.13
N ASN A 324 -1.62 16.32 1.29
CA ASN A 324 -0.23 16.79 1.47
C ASN A 324 0.08 18.14 0.80
N PHE A 325 -0.82 19.11 0.90
CA PHE A 325 -0.56 20.49 0.43
C PHE A 325 0.80 21.03 0.89
N HIS A 326 1.18 20.79 2.14
CA HIS A 326 2.47 21.20 2.70
C HIS A 326 3.70 20.61 2.02
N SER A 327 3.54 19.61 1.15
CA SER A 327 4.64 18.97 0.42
C SER A 327 4.90 19.59 -0.96
N TRP A 328 4.01 20.43 -1.48
CA TRP A 328 4.15 21.06 -2.81
C TRP A 328 3.71 22.53 -2.86
N ILE A 329 2.98 23.01 -1.83
CA ILE A 329 2.59 24.40 -1.63
C ILE A 329 3.28 24.92 -0.37
N ASN A 330 4.40 25.61 -0.54
CA ASN A 330 5.31 25.93 0.59
C ASN A 330 5.26 27.39 1.06
N ASN A 331 4.51 28.25 0.36
CA ASN A 331 4.41 29.67 0.68
C ASN A 331 3.05 30.24 0.23
N THR A 332 2.71 31.44 0.73
CA THR A 332 1.43 32.09 0.42
C THR A 332 1.25 32.42 -1.07
N THR A 333 2.33 32.72 -1.81
CA THR A 333 2.23 33.00 -3.26
C THR A 333 1.70 31.78 -4.00
N ASP A 334 2.27 30.61 -3.74
CA ASP A 334 1.88 29.35 -4.37
C ASP A 334 0.48 28.92 -3.95
N PHE A 335 0.13 29.18 -2.69
CA PHE A 335 -1.21 28.90 -2.19
C PHE A 335 -2.25 29.76 -2.90
N ASN A 336 -1.97 31.05 -3.10
CA ASN A 336 -2.82 31.95 -3.86
C ASN A 336 -2.90 31.56 -5.35
N GLU A 337 -1.79 31.15 -5.96
CA GLU A 337 -1.75 30.62 -7.33
C GLU A 337 -2.67 29.40 -7.46
N PHE A 338 -2.60 28.47 -6.50
CA PHE A 338 -3.46 27.29 -6.46
C PHE A 338 -4.93 27.68 -6.33
N ILE A 339 -5.26 28.55 -5.38
CA ILE A 339 -6.64 29.02 -5.17
C ILE A 339 -7.19 29.62 -6.48
N ASN A 340 -6.39 30.41 -7.19
CA ASN A 340 -6.79 31.03 -8.45
C ASN A 340 -7.03 30.01 -9.57
N ALA A 341 -6.12 29.05 -9.75
CA ALA A 341 -6.27 28.01 -10.76
C ALA A 341 -7.44 27.06 -10.46
N PHE A 342 -7.57 26.64 -9.20
CA PHE A 342 -8.63 25.71 -8.76
C PHE A 342 -10.01 26.38 -8.74
N TYR A 343 -10.11 27.64 -8.34
CA TYR A 343 -11.35 28.42 -8.49
C TYR A 343 -11.80 28.50 -9.94
N THR A 344 -10.86 28.76 -10.87
CA THR A 344 -11.16 28.83 -12.30
C THR A 344 -11.67 27.48 -12.83
N LEU A 345 -11.03 26.39 -12.44
CA LEU A 345 -11.47 25.03 -12.77
C LEU A 345 -12.92 24.78 -12.31
N CYS A 346 -13.19 24.94 -11.02
CA CYS A 346 -14.49 24.66 -10.43
C CYS A 346 -15.60 25.53 -11.05
N THR A 347 -15.33 26.82 -11.27
CA THR A 347 -16.35 27.74 -11.76
C THR A 347 -16.64 27.62 -13.26
N ASN A 348 -15.69 27.13 -14.04
CA ASN A 348 -15.90 26.84 -15.46
C ASN A 348 -16.59 25.49 -15.67
N GLU A 349 -16.23 24.48 -14.88
CA GLU A 349 -16.61 23.10 -15.15
C GLU A 349 -17.81 22.60 -14.32
N ALA A 350 -18.05 23.13 -13.13
CA ALA A 350 -19.13 22.64 -12.26
C ALA A 350 -20.40 23.49 -12.31
N TYR A 351 -21.53 22.81 -12.20
CA TYR A 351 -22.85 23.44 -12.09
C TYR A 351 -23.01 24.14 -10.75
N LEU A 352 -23.57 25.35 -10.74
CA LEU A 352 -23.97 26.06 -9.51
C LEU A 352 -25.14 25.39 -8.77
N ASP A 353 -26.07 24.81 -9.53
CA ASP A 353 -27.22 24.06 -9.03
C ASP A 353 -27.31 22.71 -9.76
N THR A 354 -27.04 21.64 -9.01
CA THR A 354 -27.02 20.26 -9.52
C THR A 354 -28.42 19.69 -9.71
N SER A 355 -29.47 20.39 -9.26
CA SER A 355 -30.87 20.02 -9.50
C SER A 355 -31.41 20.50 -10.85
N THR A 356 -30.66 21.34 -11.57
CA THR A 356 -31.07 21.81 -12.90
C THR A 356 -31.18 20.66 -13.91
N PRO A 357 -32.09 20.72 -14.90
CA PRO A 357 -32.22 19.67 -15.91
C PRO A 357 -30.93 19.40 -16.70
N THR A 358 -30.12 20.45 -16.95
CA THR A 358 -28.82 20.31 -17.60
C THR A 358 -27.83 19.53 -16.74
N ALA A 359 -27.76 19.83 -15.44
CA ALA A 359 -26.89 19.08 -14.53
C ALA A 359 -27.36 17.63 -14.39
N GLN A 360 -28.65 17.40 -14.19
CA GLN A 360 -29.22 16.04 -14.06
C GLN A 360 -29.07 15.16 -15.31
N ALA A 361 -28.83 15.77 -16.47
CA ALA A 361 -28.55 15.06 -17.71
C ALA A 361 -27.04 14.83 -17.96
N ASP A 362 -26.15 15.52 -17.25
CA ASP A 362 -24.70 15.27 -17.28
C ASP A 362 -24.40 13.96 -16.54
N GLU A 363 -23.41 13.19 -16.99
CA GLU A 363 -22.97 11.95 -16.34
C GLU A 363 -22.38 12.21 -14.94
N TYR A 364 -21.82 13.41 -14.75
CA TYR A 364 -21.17 13.87 -13.52
C TYR A 364 -21.78 15.19 -13.02
N PRO A 365 -23.04 15.19 -12.55
CA PRO A 365 -23.71 16.39 -12.05
C PRO A 365 -22.96 17.06 -10.88
N ASN A 366 -22.22 16.26 -10.10
CA ASN A 366 -21.47 16.68 -8.93
C ASN A 366 -19.95 16.79 -9.18
N LYS A 367 -19.52 16.99 -10.43
CA LYS A 367 -18.10 17.25 -10.72
C LYS A 367 -17.62 18.51 -10.00
N PHE A 368 -16.37 18.49 -9.52
CA PHE A 368 -15.72 19.58 -8.79
C PHE A 368 -16.57 20.16 -7.63
N ARG A 369 -17.23 19.28 -6.87
CA ARG A 369 -17.96 19.59 -5.63
C ARG A 369 -17.46 18.72 -4.48
N ASP A 370 -17.65 19.20 -3.25
CA ASP A 370 -17.34 18.48 -2.02
C ASP A 370 -15.87 18.00 -1.92
N ILE A 371 -14.93 18.85 -2.37
CA ILE A 371 -13.51 18.52 -2.37
C ILE A 371 -12.85 19.00 -1.08
N SER A 372 -12.14 18.12 -0.41
CA SER A 372 -11.31 18.42 0.76
C SER A 372 -9.89 18.76 0.35
N TRP A 373 -9.40 19.93 0.77
CA TRP A 373 -8.05 20.41 0.45
C TRP A 373 -7.59 21.53 1.41
N GLY A 374 -6.33 21.96 1.31
CA GLY A 374 -5.84 23.17 1.99
C GLY A 374 -4.59 22.99 2.84
N HIS A 375 -4.13 24.10 3.42
CA HIS A 375 -2.86 24.24 4.11
C HIS A 375 -3.03 24.93 5.47
N SER A 376 -2.91 24.19 6.58
CA SER A 376 -3.24 24.69 7.93
C SER A 376 -2.41 25.87 8.44
N SER A 377 -1.20 26.08 7.92
CA SER A 377 -0.33 27.19 8.35
C SER A 377 -0.25 28.38 7.39
N LEU A 378 -0.93 28.35 6.24
CA LEU A 378 -0.86 29.44 5.25
C LEU A 378 -2.17 30.22 5.25
N THR A 379 -2.04 31.55 5.12
CA THR A 379 -3.16 32.48 5.05
C THR A 379 -3.34 32.97 3.61
N PRO A 380 -4.52 32.81 3.00
CA PRO A 380 -4.82 33.36 1.67
C PRO A 380 -4.86 34.90 1.73
N THR A 381 -4.65 35.57 0.60
CA THR A 381 -4.75 37.04 0.54
C THR A 381 -6.21 37.50 0.71
N GLY A 382 -6.40 38.55 1.51
CA GLY A 382 -7.70 39.21 1.71
C GLY A 382 -8.52 38.63 2.86
N ASN A 383 -9.75 39.14 3.02
CA ASN A 383 -10.64 38.73 4.10
C ASN A 383 -11.57 37.61 3.64
N TYR A 384 -11.73 36.57 4.48
CA TYR A 384 -12.69 35.51 4.21
C TYR A 384 -14.12 36.00 4.43
N GLN A 385 -14.81 36.33 3.35
CA GLN A 385 -16.17 36.87 3.35
C GLN A 385 -16.89 36.57 2.02
N ALA A 386 -18.20 36.79 1.99
CA ALA A 386 -18.96 36.70 0.73
C ALA A 386 -18.54 37.82 -0.23
N PRO A 387 -18.22 37.52 -1.50
CA PRO A 387 -17.89 38.55 -2.47
C PRO A 387 -19.12 39.33 -2.93
N THR A 388 -18.88 40.50 -3.53
CA THR A 388 -19.95 41.35 -4.06
C THR A 388 -20.76 40.61 -5.13
N GLY A 389 -22.08 40.54 -4.95
CA GLY A 389 -22.99 39.85 -5.88
C GLY A 389 -23.08 38.34 -5.70
N PHE A 390 -22.49 37.79 -4.63
CA PHE A 390 -22.65 36.38 -4.27
C PHE A 390 -24.10 36.06 -3.89
N VAL A 391 -24.62 34.95 -4.41
CA VAL A 391 -25.93 34.40 -4.04
C VAL A 391 -25.80 32.89 -3.98
N LEU A 392 -26.05 32.31 -2.80
CA LEU A 392 -25.90 30.86 -2.56
C LEU A 392 -26.70 30.05 -3.60
N GLY A 393 -26.01 29.17 -4.32
CA GLY A 393 -26.58 28.30 -5.37
C GLY A 393 -26.98 29.01 -6.67
N VAL A 394 -26.77 30.33 -6.80
CA VAL A 394 -27.25 31.12 -7.95
C VAL A 394 -26.14 31.94 -8.61
N SER A 395 -25.21 32.50 -7.84
CA SER A 395 -24.14 33.38 -8.35
C SER A 395 -22.89 33.28 -7.49
N ASN A 396 -21.73 33.18 -8.14
CA ASN A 396 -20.43 33.25 -7.48
C ASN A 396 -20.03 34.69 -7.07
N GLY A 397 -20.76 35.71 -7.54
CA GLY A 397 -20.37 37.10 -7.37
C GLY A 397 -19.06 37.43 -8.09
N ASN A 398 -18.41 38.50 -7.64
CA ASN A 398 -17.13 38.99 -8.18
C ASN A 398 -16.08 39.02 -7.06
N PRO A 399 -15.41 37.90 -6.76
CA PRO A 399 -14.40 37.87 -5.71
C PRO A 399 -13.20 38.74 -6.05
N ALA A 400 -12.83 39.62 -5.13
CA ALA A 400 -11.74 40.57 -5.26
C ALA A 400 -10.38 40.01 -4.78
N ASN A 401 -10.39 38.89 -4.04
CA ASN A 401 -9.20 38.27 -3.45
C ASN A 401 -9.38 36.76 -3.29
N GLU A 402 -8.31 36.06 -2.93
CA GLU A 402 -8.24 34.60 -2.79
C GLU A 402 -9.08 34.08 -1.61
N ALA A 403 -9.17 34.82 -0.50
CA ALA A 403 -10.02 34.43 0.61
C ALA A 403 -11.52 34.44 0.23
N GLU A 404 -11.97 35.40 -0.57
CA GLU A 404 -13.33 35.43 -1.14
C GLU A 404 -13.56 34.29 -2.15
N LYS A 405 -12.54 33.89 -2.92
CA LYS A 405 -12.63 32.71 -3.80
C LYS A 405 -12.82 31.42 -2.99
N ILE A 406 -12.09 31.26 -1.88
CA ILE A 406 -12.32 30.14 -0.96
C ILE A 406 -13.74 30.19 -0.42
N TYR A 407 -14.26 31.37 -0.03
CA TYR A 407 -15.64 31.50 0.45
C TYR A 407 -16.64 30.96 -0.58
N VAL A 408 -16.48 31.31 -1.87
CA VAL A 408 -17.33 30.79 -2.95
C VAL A 408 -17.23 29.27 -3.07
N LEU A 409 -16.02 28.72 -3.06
CA LEU A 409 -15.78 27.28 -3.18
C LEU A 409 -16.40 26.49 -2.02
N VAL A 410 -16.32 27.00 -0.80
CA VAL A 410 -16.95 26.40 0.38
C VAL A 410 -18.48 26.45 0.27
N ASN A 411 -19.04 27.62 -0.04
CA ASN A 411 -20.49 27.83 0.08
C ASN A 411 -21.27 27.38 -1.16
N ASN A 412 -20.80 27.65 -2.38
CA ASN A 412 -21.51 27.22 -3.60
C ASN A 412 -21.13 25.81 -4.04
N TYR A 413 -19.92 25.33 -3.74
CA TYR A 413 -19.40 24.05 -4.23
C TYR A 413 -19.16 23.00 -3.13
N GLY A 414 -19.46 23.32 -1.87
CA GLY A 414 -19.40 22.36 -0.76
C GLY A 414 -18.00 21.95 -0.32
N HIS A 415 -16.96 22.68 -0.74
CA HIS A 415 -15.58 22.31 -0.43
C HIS A 415 -15.27 22.41 1.06
N THR A 416 -14.42 21.50 1.54
CA THR A 416 -13.86 21.55 2.90
C THR A 416 -12.42 22.06 2.81
N VAL A 417 -12.18 23.31 3.20
CA VAL A 417 -10.88 23.97 3.03
C VAL A 417 -10.23 24.24 4.38
N THR A 418 -9.01 23.73 4.59
CA THR A 418 -8.19 24.03 5.77
C THR A 418 -7.22 25.17 5.44
N PHE A 419 -7.23 26.27 6.20
CA PHE A 419 -6.28 27.39 6.05
C PHE A 419 -6.19 28.22 7.33
N ASN A 420 -5.11 29.00 7.47
CA ASN A 420 -4.97 29.92 8.60
C ASN A 420 -5.77 31.20 8.32
N GLN A 421 -6.78 31.50 9.14
CA GLN A 421 -7.55 32.74 9.04
C GLN A 421 -6.74 33.86 9.71
N SER A 422 -6.61 35.01 9.03
CA SER A 422 -5.97 36.22 9.56
C SER A 422 -6.79 36.89 10.66
#